data_AF-A0A1B9I8U9-F1
#
_entry.id   AF-A0A1B9I8U9-F1
#
_cell.length_a   1.000
_cell.length_b   1.000
_cell.length_c   1.000
_cell.angle_alpha   90.00
_cell.angle_beta   90.00
_cell.angle_gamma   90.00
#
_symmetry.space_group_name_H-M   'P 1'
#
loop_
_entity.id
_entity.type
_entity.pdbx_description
1 polymer ?
#
loop_
_entity_poly.entity_id
_entity_poly.type
_entity_poly.pdbx_seq_one_letter_code
_entity_poly.pdbx_strand_id
1 'polypeptide(L)'
;MSSWILAKQATREFYPVNYLDTTALTNSMNLVFHLSTVETAFNKSYFELAGQETGLEEMTFKGAYQVNGEYMKGWIHDSPVESLRGVINLGKIGPERFSEELSNSRIMIGVGNPTLSPSPYLALCSGTPFLNPIKSWDSENPNDRSKWVSQHNYLKWLDPPYVYNVQAHDYEGFVNAIQSSISHPPTKKYIDPPMTLNEVRKRVERLVETDWKSIAKDYMQEKIAEGATYVS
;
A
#
# COMPACT_ATOMS: atom_id res chain seq x y z
N MET A 1 -16.64 7.86 5.14
CA MET A 1 -16.99 6.65 5.93
C MET A 1 -16.33 5.47 5.27
N SER A 2 -15.25 4.96 5.87
CA SER A 2 -14.46 3.86 5.32
C SER A 2 -15.17 2.55 5.62
N SER A 3 -15.43 1.74 4.58
CA SER A 3 -16.09 0.44 4.73
C SER A 3 -15.19 -0.54 5.50
N TRP A 4 -15.58 -0.84 6.73
CA TRP A 4 -15.05 -1.94 7.55
C TRP A 4 -16.12 -3.01 7.64
N ILE A 5 -15.78 -4.30 7.46
CA ILE A 5 -16.70 -5.40 7.74
C ILE A 5 -15.95 -6.51 8.53
N LEU A 6 -16.51 -6.81 9.70
CA LEU A 6 -16.06 -7.70 10.79
C LEU A 6 -16.59 -9.15 10.67
N ALA A 7 -15.85 -10.10 11.28
CA ALA A 7 -16.28 -11.21 12.18
C ALA A 7 -15.82 -12.68 11.88
N LYS A 8 -14.91 -13.15 12.76
CA LYS A 8 -14.81 -14.38 13.62
C LYS A 8 -14.50 -15.85 13.13
N GLN A 9 -13.41 -16.38 13.74
CA GLN A 9 -13.02 -17.76 14.22
C GLN A 9 -12.79 -18.90 13.18
N ALA A 10 -11.80 -19.81 13.28
CA ALA A 10 -11.03 -20.34 14.42
C ALA A 10 -9.61 -20.90 14.09
N THR A 11 -8.69 -20.70 15.04
CA THR A 11 -7.47 -21.44 15.48
C THR A 11 -6.74 -22.45 14.56
N ARG A 12 -5.42 -22.29 14.39
CA ARG A 12 -4.37 -23.16 15.00
C ARG A 12 -2.91 -22.71 14.80
N GLU A 13 -2.15 -22.89 15.90
CA GLU A 13 -0.73 -23.22 16.11
C GLU A 13 0.43 -22.51 15.37
N PHE A 14 1.23 -21.83 16.20
CA PHE A 14 2.59 -21.32 15.99
C PHE A 14 3.58 -22.43 15.57
N TYR A 15 4.41 -22.15 14.57
CA TYR A 15 5.75 -22.77 14.44
C TYR A 15 6.82 -21.73 14.06
N PRO A 16 8.07 -21.91 14.54
CA PRO A 16 9.09 -20.87 14.56
C PRO A 16 9.89 -20.79 13.26
N VAL A 17 10.51 -19.63 13.09
CA VAL A 17 11.51 -19.26 12.08
C VAL A 17 12.62 -20.31 12.00
N ASN A 18 12.87 -20.87 10.81
CA ASN A 18 14.22 -21.06 10.23
C ASN A 18 14.22 -21.82 8.88
N TYR A 19 15.05 -21.31 7.96
CA TYR A 19 15.51 -21.86 6.67
C TYR A 19 14.53 -21.98 5.49
N LEU A 20 14.80 -21.17 4.46
CA LEU A 20 14.29 -21.32 3.09
C LEU A 20 14.95 -22.57 2.48
N ASP A 21 14.21 -23.68 2.48
CA ASP A 21 14.65 -24.96 1.93
C ASP A 21 14.35 -25.03 0.41
N THR A 22 15.39 -25.30 -0.37
CA THR A 22 15.38 -25.38 -1.84
C THR A 22 14.88 -26.74 -2.33
N THR A 23 13.60 -27.04 -2.09
CA THR A 23 12.95 -28.22 -2.66
C THR A 23 11.48 -27.94 -2.97
N ALA A 24 11.16 -27.89 -4.27
CA ALA A 24 9.82 -28.10 -4.83
C ALA A 24 8.66 -27.43 -4.07
N LEU A 25 8.71 -26.11 -3.94
CA LEU A 25 7.55 -25.34 -3.54
C LEU A 25 6.76 -25.00 -4.79
N THR A 26 5.68 -25.75 -5.05
CA THR A 26 4.52 -25.21 -5.77
C THR A 26 3.95 -24.07 -4.92
N ASN A 27 4.68 -22.95 -4.89
CA ASN A 27 4.34 -21.74 -4.18
C ASN A 27 3.20 -21.11 -4.97
N SER A 28 1.96 -21.29 -4.52
CA SER A 28 0.93 -20.34 -4.90
C SER A 28 1.38 -18.98 -4.36
N MET A 29 1.93 -18.15 -5.25
CA MET A 29 2.41 -16.81 -4.95
C MET A 29 1.21 -15.85 -4.90
N ASN A 30 1.26 -14.91 -3.97
CA ASN A 30 0.09 -14.09 -3.65
C ASN A 30 0.48 -12.63 -3.84
N LEU A 31 -0.37 -11.88 -4.51
CA LEU A 31 -0.30 -10.42 -4.68
C LEU A 31 -1.64 -9.88 -4.12
N VAL A 32 -1.79 -8.65 -3.64
CA VAL A 32 -3.12 -8.18 -3.18
C VAL A 32 -3.36 -6.70 -3.52
N PHE A 33 -4.52 -6.38 -4.12
CA PHE A 33 -4.89 -5.06 -4.64
C PHE A 33 -6.30 -4.64 -4.28
N HIS A 34 -6.51 -3.32 -4.24
CA HIS A 34 -7.81 -2.68 -4.25
C HIS A 34 -8.01 -1.95 -5.58
N LEU A 35 -9.10 -2.22 -6.30
CA LEU A 35 -9.39 -1.56 -7.58
C LEU A 35 -10.52 -0.55 -7.42
N SER A 36 -10.29 0.70 -7.84
CA SER A 36 -11.34 1.71 -8.07
C SER A 36 -11.21 2.32 -9.48
N THR A 37 -11.69 1.56 -10.46
CA THR A 37 -12.48 1.90 -11.67
C THR A 37 -12.37 3.22 -12.47
N VAL A 38 -11.30 4.01 -12.46
CA VAL A 38 -11.17 5.05 -13.52
C VAL A 38 -9.85 4.94 -14.28
N GLU A 39 -8.75 4.70 -13.57
CA GLU A 39 -7.47 4.36 -14.17
C GLU A 39 -6.65 3.64 -13.11
N THR A 40 -6.27 2.40 -13.37
CA THR A 40 -5.19 1.77 -12.61
C THR A 40 -3.88 2.35 -13.13
N ALA A 41 -2.93 2.62 -12.23
CA ALA A 41 -1.62 3.15 -12.63
C ALA A 41 -0.87 2.21 -13.61
N PHE A 42 -1.26 0.93 -13.64
CA PHE A 42 -0.77 -0.07 -14.57
C PHE A 42 -1.92 -0.59 -15.43
N ASN A 43 -1.64 -0.96 -16.68
CA ASN A 43 -2.66 -1.58 -17.53
C ASN A 43 -3.12 -2.91 -16.90
N LYS A 44 -4.41 -3.22 -16.99
CA LYS A 44 -4.96 -4.48 -16.49
C LYS A 44 -4.27 -5.72 -17.09
N SER A 45 -3.74 -5.61 -18.31
CA SER A 45 -2.99 -6.69 -18.96
C SER A 45 -1.60 -6.95 -18.36
N TYR A 46 -1.05 -6.03 -17.56
CA TYR A 46 0.31 -6.17 -17.03
C TYR A 46 0.48 -7.43 -16.19
N PHE A 47 -0.54 -7.84 -15.43
CA PHE A 47 -0.48 -9.04 -14.61
C PHE A 47 -0.47 -10.33 -15.47
N GLU A 48 -1.21 -10.35 -16.56
CA GLU A 48 -1.22 -11.48 -17.50
C GLU A 48 0.11 -11.57 -18.26
N LEU A 49 0.61 -10.43 -18.76
CA LEU A 49 1.87 -10.35 -19.49
C LEU A 49 3.07 -10.66 -18.59
N ALA A 50 3.11 -10.10 -17.37
CA ALA A 50 4.20 -10.34 -16.43
C ALA A 50 4.29 -11.82 -16.02
N GLY A 51 3.19 -12.56 -16.00
CA GLY A 51 3.20 -14.01 -15.76
C GLY A 51 3.82 -14.83 -16.88
N GLN A 52 4.13 -14.21 -18.02
CA GLN A 52 4.80 -14.83 -19.18
C GLN A 52 6.27 -14.40 -19.29
N GLU A 53 6.72 -13.46 -18.46
CA GLU A 53 8.10 -12.96 -18.47
C GLU A 53 9.06 -13.99 -17.88
N THR A 54 10.28 -14.00 -18.41
CA THR A 54 11.32 -14.89 -17.91
C THR A 54 11.64 -14.62 -16.44
N GLY A 55 11.63 -15.67 -15.62
CA GLY A 55 11.83 -15.60 -14.18
C GLY A 55 10.56 -15.29 -13.37
N LEU A 56 9.41 -15.11 -14.02
CA LEU A 56 8.11 -14.88 -13.38
C LEU A 56 7.06 -15.95 -13.73
N GLU A 57 7.42 -16.98 -14.50
CA GLU A 57 6.48 -17.97 -15.08
C GLU A 57 5.75 -18.80 -14.02
N GLU A 58 6.38 -19.03 -12.87
CA GLU A 58 5.80 -19.76 -11.74
C GLU A 58 5.08 -18.84 -10.75
N MET A 59 5.10 -17.52 -10.98
CA MET A 59 4.42 -16.59 -10.10
C MET A 59 2.92 -16.57 -10.34
N THR A 60 2.19 -16.35 -9.27
CA THR A 60 0.76 -16.14 -9.30
C THR A 60 0.47 -14.75 -8.77
N PHE A 61 -0.35 -14.00 -9.49
CA PHE A 61 -0.91 -12.77 -8.98
C PHE A 61 -2.23 -13.07 -8.29
N LYS A 62 -2.40 -12.53 -7.08
CA LYS A 62 -3.68 -12.59 -6.38
C LYS A 62 -4.25 -11.18 -6.20
N GLY A 63 -5.52 -11.09 -5.83
CA GLY A 63 -6.16 -9.82 -5.52
C GLY A 63 -7.35 -10.07 -4.60
N ALA A 64 -7.58 -9.17 -3.66
CA ALA A 64 -8.73 -9.26 -2.75
C ALA A 64 -9.71 -8.13 -3.08
N TYR A 65 -10.58 -8.36 -4.05
CA TYR A 65 -11.56 -7.38 -4.49
C TYR A 65 -12.92 -8.02 -4.78
N GLN A 66 -13.98 -7.27 -4.53
CA GLN A 66 -15.33 -7.71 -4.87
C GLN A 66 -15.66 -7.35 -6.31
N VAL A 67 -16.11 -8.35 -7.06
CA VAL A 67 -16.74 -8.18 -8.39
C VAL A 67 -18.25 -8.18 -8.16
N ASN A 68 -18.78 -7.13 -7.52
CA ASN A 68 -20.21 -7.01 -7.30
C ASN A 68 -20.76 -5.80 -8.06
N GLY A 69 -21.86 -6.01 -8.81
CA GLY A 69 -22.59 -4.98 -9.56
C GLY A 69 -23.37 -3.97 -8.69
N GLU A 70 -23.35 -4.12 -7.37
CA GLU A 70 -23.96 -3.20 -6.39
C GLU A 70 -22.96 -2.20 -5.80
N TYR A 71 -21.84 -1.94 -6.48
CA TYR A 71 -20.89 -0.92 -6.05
C TYR A 71 -21.53 0.46 -6.22
N MET A 72 -21.99 1.06 -5.10
CA MET A 72 -22.59 2.40 -4.96
C MET A 72 -22.76 3.19 -6.27
N LYS A 73 -23.81 2.83 -7.02
CA LYS A 73 -24.20 3.49 -8.27
C LYS A 73 -24.31 5.01 -8.02
N GLY A 74 -23.55 5.81 -8.76
CA GLY A 74 -23.52 7.27 -8.65
C GLY A 74 -22.47 7.88 -7.70
N TRP A 75 -21.70 7.08 -6.94
CA TRP A 75 -20.56 7.58 -6.14
C TRP A 75 -19.20 7.16 -6.66
N ILE A 76 -19.11 6.00 -7.33
CA ILE A 76 -17.83 5.42 -7.77
C ILE A 76 -17.86 4.88 -9.22
N HIS A 77 -18.92 4.17 -9.65
CA HIS A 77 -19.02 3.67 -11.03
C HIS A 77 -20.46 3.24 -11.42
N ASP A 78 -20.75 3.12 -12.73
CA ASP A 78 -22.04 2.70 -13.29
C ASP A 78 -22.06 1.28 -13.89
N SER A 79 -20.96 0.53 -13.79
CA SER A 79 -20.86 -0.87 -14.27
C SER A 79 -20.04 -1.77 -13.32
N PRO A 80 -20.23 -3.10 -13.37
CA PRO A 80 -19.49 -4.04 -12.52
C PRO A 80 -17.97 -3.98 -12.74
N VAL A 81 -17.19 -4.18 -11.68
CA VAL A 81 -15.73 -4.33 -11.75
C VAL A 81 -15.40 -5.63 -12.47
N GLU A 82 -14.75 -5.57 -13.63
CA GLU A 82 -14.24 -6.77 -14.30
C GLU A 82 -13.09 -7.40 -13.52
N SER A 83 -12.98 -8.74 -13.57
CA SER A 83 -11.80 -9.43 -13.05
C SER A 83 -10.56 -9.07 -13.86
N LEU A 84 -9.43 -8.85 -13.17
CA LEU A 84 -8.13 -8.70 -13.82
C LEU A 84 -7.68 -10.06 -14.39
N ARG A 85 -7.26 -10.08 -15.66
CA ARG A 85 -6.65 -11.27 -16.26
C ARG A 85 -5.30 -11.54 -15.61
N GLY A 86 -4.94 -12.82 -15.51
CA GLY A 86 -3.72 -13.24 -14.82
C GLY A 86 -3.76 -13.10 -13.30
N VAL A 87 -4.88 -12.65 -12.70
CA VAL A 87 -5.02 -12.46 -11.25
C VAL A 87 -6.09 -13.39 -10.67
N ILE A 88 -5.72 -14.19 -9.67
CA ILE A 88 -6.67 -14.97 -8.88
C ILE A 88 -7.39 -14.02 -7.91
N ASN A 89 -8.69 -13.85 -8.13
CA ASN A 89 -9.52 -13.07 -7.22
C ASN A 89 -9.89 -13.89 -5.96
N LEU A 90 -9.38 -13.47 -4.80
CA LEU A 90 -9.70 -14.01 -3.49
C LEU A 90 -11.04 -13.52 -2.95
N GLY A 91 -11.69 -12.60 -3.66
CA GLY A 91 -12.92 -11.95 -3.23
C GLY A 91 -12.67 -11.06 -2.02
N LYS A 92 -13.66 -10.98 -1.15
CA LYS A 92 -13.54 -10.25 0.12
C LYS A 92 -12.96 -11.18 1.19
N ILE A 93 -11.76 -10.84 1.66
CA ILE A 93 -11.08 -11.55 2.75
C ILE A 93 -10.97 -10.67 4.00
N GLY A 94 -10.90 -11.30 5.17
CA GLY A 94 -10.73 -10.61 6.46
C GLY A 94 -9.28 -10.16 6.71
N PRO A 95 -9.04 -9.35 7.75
CA PRO A 95 -7.72 -8.77 8.05
C PRO A 95 -6.66 -9.83 8.39
N GLU A 96 -7.03 -10.90 9.09
CA GLU A 96 -6.11 -12.00 9.42
C GLU A 96 -5.61 -12.69 8.15
N ARG A 97 -6.54 -13.14 7.30
CA ARG A 97 -6.20 -13.73 6.01
C ARG A 97 -5.46 -12.76 5.11
N PHE A 98 -5.83 -11.48 5.06
CA PHE A 98 -5.09 -10.47 4.30
C PHE A 98 -3.63 -10.35 4.78
N SER A 99 -3.42 -10.34 6.10
CA SER A 99 -2.08 -10.31 6.69
C SER A 99 -1.28 -11.58 6.38
N GLU A 100 -1.92 -12.74 6.41
CA GLU A 100 -1.32 -14.02 6.04
C GLU A 100 -0.90 -14.01 4.56
N GLU A 101 -1.81 -13.63 3.67
CA GLU A 101 -1.55 -13.48 2.23
C GLU A 101 -0.37 -12.55 1.99
N LEU A 102 -0.33 -11.38 2.66
CA LEU A 102 0.80 -10.44 2.58
C LEU A 102 2.11 -11.05 3.07
N SER A 103 2.11 -11.77 4.20
CA SER A 103 3.34 -12.38 4.75
C SER A 103 3.90 -13.50 3.87
N ASN A 104 3.05 -14.11 3.05
CA ASN A 104 3.42 -15.14 2.09
C ASN A 104 3.70 -14.57 0.68
N SER A 105 3.51 -13.25 0.48
CA SER A 105 3.81 -12.55 -0.76
C SER A 105 5.29 -12.22 -0.91
N ARG A 106 5.77 -12.19 -2.16
CA ARG A 106 7.10 -11.65 -2.49
C ARG A 106 7.12 -10.14 -2.62
N ILE A 107 6.00 -9.54 -3.00
CA ILE A 107 5.81 -8.10 -3.13
C ILE A 107 4.32 -7.77 -3.03
N MET A 108 3.99 -6.64 -2.43
CA MET A 108 2.68 -6.02 -2.55
C MET A 108 2.78 -4.95 -3.64
N ILE A 109 1.92 -4.98 -4.65
CA ILE A 109 1.92 -3.92 -5.68
C ILE A 109 0.82 -2.89 -5.31
N GLY A 110 1.01 -1.64 -5.68
CA GLY A 110 -0.05 -0.64 -5.73
C GLY A 110 -0.66 -0.58 -7.13
N VAL A 111 -1.95 -0.29 -7.24
CA VAL A 111 -2.63 -0.07 -8.54
C VAL A 111 -3.08 1.37 -8.74
N GLY A 112 -2.58 2.30 -7.92
CA GLY A 112 -2.85 3.74 -7.99
C GLY A 112 -3.86 4.24 -6.95
N ASN A 113 -4.85 3.41 -6.59
CA ASN A 113 -5.88 3.72 -5.60
C ASN A 113 -6.11 2.54 -4.62
N PRO A 114 -6.54 2.80 -3.38
CA PRO A 114 -6.70 4.12 -2.77
C PRO A 114 -5.36 4.76 -2.43
N THR A 115 -5.32 6.09 -2.36
CA THR A 115 -4.13 6.84 -1.93
C THR A 115 -3.95 6.75 -0.42
N LEU A 116 -2.69 6.75 0.05
CA LEU A 116 -2.34 6.75 1.48
C LEU A 116 -3.02 5.62 2.27
N SER A 117 -3.22 4.46 1.64
CA SER A 117 -3.72 3.26 2.31
C SER A 117 -2.79 2.83 3.44
N PRO A 118 -3.31 2.27 4.55
CA PRO A 118 -2.47 1.64 5.57
C PRO A 118 -1.86 0.29 5.12
N SER A 119 -2.40 -0.35 4.07
CA SER A 119 -1.96 -1.69 3.65
C SER A 119 -0.47 -1.81 3.28
N PRO A 120 0.16 -0.84 2.58
CA PRO A 120 1.60 -0.85 2.36
C PRO A 120 2.43 -0.86 3.64
N TYR A 121 2.02 -0.16 4.71
CA TYR A 121 2.72 -0.25 6.00
C TYR A 121 2.62 -1.66 6.60
N LEU A 122 1.45 -2.30 6.49
CA LEU A 122 1.29 -3.69 6.95
C LEU A 122 2.20 -4.64 6.16
N ALA A 123 2.32 -4.47 4.83
CA ALA A 123 3.25 -5.24 4.01
C ALA A 123 4.70 -5.08 4.50
N LEU A 124 5.16 -3.83 4.70
CA LEU A 124 6.51 -3.54 5.19
C LEU A 124 6.77 -4.12 6.59
N CYS A 125 5.79 -4.06 7.49
CA CYS A 125 5.85 -4.69 8.81
C CYS A 125 5.94 -6.23 8.73
N SER A 126 5.43 -6.84 7.67
CA SER A 126 5.53 -8.28 7.41
C SER A 126 6.83 -8.67 6.69
N GLY A 127 7.62 -7.70 6.21
CA GLY A 127 8.82 -7.96 5.41
C GLY A 127 8.55 -8.03 3.90
N THR A 128 7.33 -7.69 3.49
CA THR A 128 6.89 -7.71 2.11
C THR A 128 7.11 -6.32 1.49
N PRO A 129 7.95 -6.20 0.46
CA PRO A 129 8.20 -4.93 -0.19
C PRO A 129 6.96 -4.40 -0.91
N PHE A 130 6.93 -3.09 -1.15
CA PHE A 130 5.82 -2.41 -1.79
C PHE A 130 6.22 -1.77 -3.12
N LEU A 131 5.52 -2.10 -4.21
CA LEU A 131 5.62 -1.35 -5.47
C LEU A 131 4.66 -0.17 -5.42
N ASN A 132 5.20 1.05 -5.39
CA ASN A 132 4.45 2.28 -5.26
C ASN A 132 4.32 3.01 -6.62
N PRO A 133 3.13 3.05 -7.24
CA PRO A 133 2.96 3.74 -8.51
C PRO A 133 3.11 5.26 -8.39
N ILE A 134 3.86 5.87 -9.30
CA ILE A 134 3.97 7.32 -9.49
C ILE A 134 2.97 7.71 -10.58
N LYS A 135 1.92 8.44 -10.19
CA LYS A 135 0.79 8.82 -11.06
C LYS A 135 1.08 10.07 -11.89
N SER A 136 1.87 10.99 -11.34
CA SER A 136 2.38 12.13 -12.10
C SER A 136 3.73 12.58 -11.54
N TRP A 137 4.51 13.21 -12.40
CA TRP A 137 5.86 13.70 -12.11
C TRP A 137 6.16 14.91 -13.01
N ASP A 138 7.22 15.65 -12.69
CA ASP A 138 7.77 16.66 -13.58
C ASP A 138 8.57 15.98 -14.69
N SER A 139 8.12 16.14 -15.95
CA SER A 139 8.76 15.52 -17.11
C SER A 139 10.18 16.04 -17.37
N GLU A 140 10.49 17.27 -16.97
CA GLU A 140 11.86 17.82 -17.12
C GLU A 140 12.80 17.26 -16.05
N ASN A 141 12.26 16.87 -14.90
CA ASN A 141 13.00 16.33 -13.77
C ASN A 141 12.32 15.05 -13.22
N PRO A 142 12.25 13.96 -14.01
CA PRO A 142 11.44 12.78 -13.68
C PRO A 142 11.92 12.03 -12.43
N ASN A 143 13.15 12.29 -11.99
CA ASN A 143 13.73 11.70 -10.78
C ASN A 143 13.56 12.56 -9.52
N ASP A 144 13.02 13.79 -9.65
CA ASP A 144 12.75 14.66 -8.50
C ASP A 144 11.52 14.18 -7.73
N ARG A 145 11.77 13.38 -6.69
CA ARG A 145 10.71 12.81 -5.84
C ARG A 145 9.84 13.86 -5.17
N SER A 146 10.33 15.09 -4.98
CA SER A 146 9.52 16.16 -4.39
C SER A 146 8.33 16.53 -5.29
N LYS A 147 8.50 16.36 -6.60
CA LYS A 147 7.50 16.65 -7.65
C LYS A 147 6.63 15.44 -8.03
N TRP A 148 6.89 14.26 -7.44
CA TRP A 148 6.08 13.07 -7.67
C TRP A 148 4.75 13.13 -6.92
N VAL A 149 3.67 12.75 -7.60
CA VAL A 149 2.41 12.33 -6.98
C VAL A 149 2.32 10.82 -7.11
N SER A 150 2.51 10.09 -6.01
CA SER A 150 2.42 8.63 -6.00
C SER A 150 1.15 8.13 -5.30
N GLN A 151 0.89 6.83 -5.36
CA GLN A 151 -0.19 6.23 -4.57
C GLN A 151 0.05 6.46 -3.07
N HIS A 152 1.30 6.32 -2.63
CA HIS A 152 1.70 6.55 -1.25
C HIS A 152 2.81 7.60 -1.14
N ASN A 153 2.43 8.88 -1.07
CA ASN A 153 3.35 10.03 -1.06
C ASN A 153 4.37 10.04 0.07
N TYR A 154 4.09 9.41 1.21
CA TYR A 154 5.07 9.28 2.28
C TYR A 154 6.10 8.17 2.02
N LEU A 155 5.68 7.07 1.38
CA LEU A 155 6.53 5.91 1.16
C LEU A 155 7.41 6.07 -0.08
N LYS A 156 7.16 7.07 -0.93
CA LYS A 156 8.02 7.37 -2.09
C LYS A 156 9.46 7.73 -1.72
N TRP A 157 9.68 8.13 -0.47
CA TRP A 157 10.99 8.47 0.06
C TRP A 157 11.80 7.25 0.51
N LEU A 158 11.18 6.07 0.56
CA LEU A 158 11.91 4.83 0.76
C LEU A 158 12.43 4.29 -0.57
N ASP A 159 13.55 3.59 -0.47
CA ASP A 159 14.23 2.92 -1.58
C ASP A 159 14.04 1.41 -1.51
N PRO A 160 14.37 0.69 -2.60
CA PRO A 160 14.63 -0.74 -2.52
C PRO A 160 15.62 -1.07 -1.38
N PRO A 161 15.43 -2.21 -0.70
CA PRO A 161 14.52 -3.29 -1.04
C PRO A 161 13.08 -3.06 -0.54
N TYR A 162 12.78 -1.96 0.16
CA TYR A 162 11.47 -1.76 0.81
C TYR A 162 10.39 -1.24 -0.13
N VAL A 163 10.70 -0.20 -0.90
CA VAL A 163 9.74 0.42 -1.81
C VAL A 163 10.32 0.56 -3.20
N TYR A 164 9.60 0.03 -4.18
CA TYR A 164 9.92 0.15 -5.61
C TYR A 164 8.98 1.17 -6.22
N ASN A 165 9.46 2.39 -6.48
CA ASN A 165 8.65 3.43 -7.11
C ASN A 165 8.70 3.27 -8.63
N VAL A 166 7.54 3.13 -9.27
CA VAL A 166 7.43 2.88 -10.72
C VAL A 166 6.48 3.88 -11.34
N GLN A 167 6.84 4.49 -12.47
CA GLN A 167 5.97 5.42 -13.18
C GLN A 167 4.73 4.71 -13.72
N ALA A 168 3.58 5.38 -13.67
CA ALA A 168 2.36 4.84 -14.26
C ALA A 168 2.59 4.55 -15.76
N HIS A 169 2.02 3.44 -16.23
CA HIS A 169 2.16 2.95 -17.61
C HIS A 169 3.58 2.54 -18.04
N ASP A 170 4.51 2.36 -17.08
CA ASP A 170 5.83 1.79 -17.34
C ASP A 170 5.81 0.26 -17.10
N TYR A 171 5.66 -0.51 -18.18
CA TYR A 171 5.62 -1.98 -18.11
C TYR A 171 6.97 -2.57 -17.74
N GLU A 172 8.06 -2.06 -18.32
CA GLU A 172 9.41 -2.56 -18.02
C GLU A 172 9.75 -2.28 -16.56
N GLY A 173 9.46 -1.07 -16.07
CA GLY A 173 9.62 -0.74 -14.65
C GLY A 173 8.77 -1.62 -13.72
N PHE A 174 7.55 -1.98 -14.14
CA PHE A 174 6.68 -2.90 -13.40
C PHE A 174 7.32 -4.30 -13.28
N VAL A 175 7.77 -4.89 -14.38
CA VAL A 175 8.42 -6.21 -14.41
C VAL A 175 9.74 -6.19 -13.63
N ASN A 176 10.58 -5.18 -13.89
CA ASN A 176 11.88 -5.02 -13.24
C ASN A 176 11.75 -4.86 -11.72
N ALA A 177 10.73 -4.14 -11.24
CA ALA A 177 10.47 -4.00 -9.80
C ALA A 177 10.09 -5.34 -9.16
N ILE A 178 9.27 -6.15 -9.83
CA ILE A 178 8.89 -7.49 -9.35
C ILE A 178 10.12 -8.39 -9.30
N GLN A 179 10.86 -8.53 -10.40
CA GLN A 179 12.08 -9.36 -10.47
C GLN A 179 13.13 -8.92 -9.45
N SER A 180 13.31 -7.60 -9.28
CA SER A 180 14.24 -7.04 -8.30
C SER A 180 13.83 -7.35 -6.87
N SER A 181 12.53 -7.30 -6.55
CA SER A 181 12.02 -7.63 -5.21
C SER A 181 12.24 -9.10 -4.82
N ILE A 182 12.20 -10.00 -5.81
CA ILE A 182 12.45 -11.43 -5.63
C ILE A 182 13.95 -11.68 -5.42
N SER A 183 14.77 -11.02 -6.23
CA SER A 183 16.23 -11.17 -6.19
C SER A 183 16.86 -10.50 -4.97
N HIS A 184 16.24 -9.42 -4.48
CA HIS A 184 16.74 -8.58 -3.39
C HIS A 184 15.63 -8.33 -2.34
N PRO A 185 15.18 -9.37 -1.63
CA PRO A 185 14.14 -9.21 -0.61
C PRO A 185 14.67 -8.39 0.59
N PRO A 186 13.80 -7.64 1.29
CA PRO A 186 14.19 -6.99 2.54
C PRO A 186 14.78 -7.98 3.55
N THR A 187 15.96 -7.68 4.10
CA THR A 187 16.59 -8.53 5.12
C THR A 187 15.96 -8.38 6.50
N LYS A 188 15.19 -7.30 6.71
CA LYS A 188 14.49 -6.99 7.96
C LYS A 188 13.15 -6.35 7.66
N LYS A 189 12.18 -6.59 8.53
CA LYS A 189 10.89 -5.87 8.54
C LYS A 189 11.13 -4.38 8.72
N TYR A 190 10.33 -3.55 8.07
CA TYR A 190 10.37 -2.10 8.23
C TYR A 190 9.15 -1.62 8.99
N ILE A 191 9.41 -0.97 10.13
CA ILE A 191 8.43 -0.22 10.89
C ILE A 191 8.89 1.22 10.83
N ASP A 192 8.08 2.09 10.24
CA ASP A 192 8.40 3.52 10.16
C ASP A 192 8.64 4.07 11.58
N PRO A 193 9.80 4.70 11.88
CA PRO A 193 10.13 5.09 13.26
C PRO A 193 9.03 5.91 13.96
N PRO A 194 8.38 6.89 13.29
CA PRO A 194 7.24 7.62 13.86
C PRO A 194 5.99 6.76 14.11
N MET A 195 5.88 5.58 13.51
CA MET A 195 4.74 4.65 13.62
C MET A 195 4.96 3.54 14.64
N THR A 196 6.07 3.53 15.36
CA THR A 196 6.24 2.63 16.50
C THR A 196 5.21 2.97 17.60
N LEU A 197 4.81 1.97 18.39
CA LEU A 197 3.86 2.17 19.49
C LEU A 197 4.30 3.28 20.45
N ASN A 198 5.61 3.34 20.74
CA ASN A 198 6.19 4.34 21.61
C ASN A 198 6.06 5.76 21.04
N GLU A 199 6.38 5.96 19.76
CA GLU A 199 6.28 7.27 19.13
C GLU A 199 4.82 7.69 18.89
N VAL A 200 3.92 6.75 18.59
CA VAL A 200 2.47 7.02 18.58
C VAL A 200 2.00 7.46 19.96
N ARG A 201 2.40 6.76 21.02
CA ARG A 201 2.04 7.11 22.40
C ARG A 201 2.52 8.52 22.76
N LYS A 202 3.79 8.85 22.51
CA LYS A 202 4.33 10.19 22.77
C LYS A 202 3.55 11.29 22.04
N ARG A 203 3.13 11.04 20.79
CA ARG A 203 2.31 12.01 20.04
C ARG A 203 0.93 12.19 20.65
N VAL A 204 0.30 11.10 21.13
CA VAL A 204 -1.00 11.15 21.81
C VAL A 204 -0.87 11.84 23.18
N GLU A 205 0.16 11.52 23.96
CA GLU A 205 0.46 12.18 25.24
C GLU A 205 0.63 13.68 25.02
N ARG A 206 1.49 14.09 24.06
CA ARG A 206 1.63 15.50 23.69
C ARG A 206 0.29 16.12 23.30
N LEU A 207 -0.55 15.43 22.55
CA LEU A 207 -1.86 15.94 22.16
C LEU A 207 -2.79 16.16 23.36
N VAL A 208 -2.74 15.28 24.36
CA VAL A 208 -3.65 15.35 25.53
C VAL A 208 -3.12 16.31 26.61
N GLU A 209 -1.82 16.30 26.86
CA GLU A 209 -1.20 17.03 27.97
C GLU A 209 -0.84 18.48 27.62
N THR A 210 -0.83 18.83 26.32
CA THR A 210 -0.57 20.21 25.90
C THR A 210 -1.74 21.12 26.28
N ASP A 211 -1.46 22.22 26.98
CA ASP A 211 -2.43 23.29 27.21
C ASP A 211 -2.68 24.09 25.91
N TRP A 212 -3.52 23.51 25.05
CA TRP A 212 -3.94 24.14 23.80
C TRP A 212 -4.66 25.46 24.01
N LYS A 213 -5.29 25.67 25.17
CA LYS A 213 -5.99 26.92 25.47
C LYS A 213 -5.00 28.06 25.67
N SER A 214 -3.92 27.83 26.42
CA SER A 214 -2.85 28.82 26.56
C SER A 214 -2.19 29.10 25.21
N ILE A 215 -1.82 28.07 24.45
CA ILE A 215 -1.20 28.24 23.12
C ILE A 215 -2.11 29.03 22.17
N ALA A 216 -3.41 28.69 22.14
CA ALA A 216 -4.38 29.41 21.31
C ALA A 216 -4.54 30.88 21.75
N LYS A 217 -4.53 31.15 23.06
CA LYS A 217 -4.60 32.52 23.58
C LYS A 217 -3.38 33.34 23.14
N ASP A 218 -2.18 32.79 23.29
CA ASP A 218 -0.93 33.48 22.91
C ASP A 218 -0.91 33.75 21.39
N TYR A 219 -1.30 32.76 20.58
CA TYR A 219 -1.43 32.91 19.13
C TYR A 219 -2.47 33.97 18.73
N MET A 220 -3.63 34.01 19.40
CA MET A 220 -4.63 35.04 19.15
C MET A 220 -4.13 36.44 19.50
N GLN A 221 -3.40 36.59 20.60
CA GLN A 221 -2.82 37.88 20.99
C GLN A 221 -1.78 38.38 19.97
N GLU A 222 -0.92 37.48 19.50
CA GLU A 222 0.02 37.76 18.40
C GLU A 222 -0.72 38.22 17.14
N LYS A 223 -1.76 37.49 16.73
CA LYS A 223 -2.55 37.86 15.54
C LYS A 223 -3.32 39.17 15.70
N ILE A 224 -3.84 39.47 16.89
CA ILE A 224 -4.47 40.77 17.17
C ILE A 224 -3.45 41.91 17.07
N ALA A 225 -2.23 41.70 17.58
CA ALA A 225 -1.14 42.69 17.44
C ALA A 225 -0.74 42.91 15.97
N GLU A 226 -0.87 41.89 15.12
CA GLU A 226 -0.70 41.97 13.67
C GLU A 226 -1.93 42.56 12.93
N GLY A 227 -3.01 42.91 13.65
CA GLY A 227 -4.19 43.57 13.09
C GLY A 227 -5.37 42.63 12.76
N ALA A 228 -5.32 41.36 13.16
CA ALA A 228 -6.47 40.47 13.01
C ALA A 228 -7.59 40.81 14.00
N THR A 229 -8.83 40.83 13.53
CA THR A 229 -10.03 40.97 14.36
C THR A 229 -10.75 39.63 14.50
N TYR A 230 -10.87 39.12 15.72
CA TYR A 230 -11.67 37.93 16.03
C TYR A 230 -13.00 38.38 16.66
N VAL A 231 -14.12 37.96 16.07
CA VAL A 231 -15.45 38.21 16.65
C VAL A 231 -15.74 37.10 17.65
N SER A 232 -16.05 37.47 18.90
CA SER A 232 -16.41 36.53 19.98
C SER A 232 -17.79 35.92 19.78
#